data_AF-A0A1I1CLY8-F1
#
_entry.id   AF-A0A1I1CLY8-F1
#
_cell.length_a   1.000
_cell.length_b   1.000
_cell.length_c   1.000
_cell.angle_alpha   90.00
_cell.angle_beta   90.00
_cell.angle_gamma   90.00
#
_symmetry.space_group_name_H-M   'P 1'
#
loop_
_entity.id
_entity.type
_entity.pdbx_description
1 polymer ?
#
loop_
_entity_poly.entity_id
_entity_poly.type
_entity_poly.pdbx_seq_one_letter_code
_entity_poly.pdbx_strand_id
1 'polypeptide(L)'
;MIGGTWITGVILAPEIFISGETRTLAIDYVWETQKLREWEKHVAVRIVLTDAENMQSWSMAVTSAPSGAIILPASLQMSANCQAVFQLRAGDRVGPLHTPPYIPRHSIAVRYHF
;
A
#
# COMPACT_ATOMS: atom_id res chain seq x y z
N MET A 1 15.77 11.33 1.09
CA MET A 1 14.44 11.35 0.43
C MET A 1 14.26 12.71 -0.23
N ILE A 2 13.76 12.73 -1.46
CA ILE A 2 13.47 13.95 -2.21
C ILE A 2 11.98 14.27 -2.04
N GLY A 3 11.67 15.50 -1.62
CA GLY A 3 10.31 15.98 -1.49
C GLY A 3 9.53 15.91 -2.81
N GLY A 4 8.22 15.79 -2.75
CA GLY A 4 7.35 15.70 -3.93
C GLY A 4 7.44 14.38 -4.72
N THR A 5 8.33 13.46 -4.35
CA THR A 5 8.49 12.15 -5.03
C THR A 5 7.85 11.01 -4.24
N TRP A 6 7.30 10.04 -4.95
CA TRP A 6 6.83 8.80 -4.35
C TRP A 6 8.02 7.89 -4.04
N ILE A 7 8.11 7.43 -2.81
CA ILE A 7 9.13 6.49 -2.37
C ILE A 7 8.45 5.20 -1.97
N THR A 8 8.97 4.11 -2.52
CA THR A 8 8.50 2.74 -2.30
C THR A 8 9.08 2.19 -1.00
N GLY A 9 8.19 1.69 -0.14
CA GLY A 9 8.58 0.93 1.05
C GLY A 9 8.98 -0.52 0.72
N VAL A 10 8.83 -1.39 1.71
CA VAL A 10 9.07 -2.83 1.54
C VAL A 10 7.88 -3.45 0.81
N ILE A 11 8.17 -4.39 -0.09
CA ILE A 11 7.15 -5.19 -0.76
C ILE A 11 6.63 -6.24 0.22
N LEU A 12 5.34 -6.22 0.48
CA LEU A 12 4.60 -7.25 1.19
C LEU A 12 4.12 -8.29 0.18
N ALA A 13 4.39 -9.55 0.46
CA ALA A 13 3.87 -10.69 -0.28
C ALA A 13 3.26 -11.67 0.73
N PRO A 14 2.37 -12.57 0.28
CA PRO A 14 1.88 -13.64 1.12
C PRO A 14 3.05 -14.46 1.68
N GLU A 15 2.98 -14.78 2.97
CA GLU A 15 3.98 -15.62 3.63
C GLU A 15 4.00 -17.05 3.06
N ILE A 16 2.86 -17.51 2.57
CA ILE A 16 2.67 -18.84 1.98
C ILE A 16 2.05 -18.64 0.60
N PHE A 17 2.60 -19.33 -0.39
CA PHE A 17 2.00 -19.38 -1.73
C PHE A 17 0.68 -20.15 -1.68
N ILE A 18 -0.39 -19.53 -2.19
CA ILE A 18 -1.72 -20.13 -2.23
C ILE A 18 -1.90 -20.84 -3.56
N SER A 19 -2.04 -22.16 -3.53
CA SER A 19 -2.28 -22.98 -4.72
C SER A 19 -3.74 -22.92 -5.17
N GLY A 20 -3.96 -22.94 -6.48
CA GLY A 20 -5.29 -22.95 -7.09
C GLY A 20 -5.73 -21.57 -7.56
N GLU A 21 -6.83 -21.52 -8.31
CA GLU A 21 -7.45 -20.25 -8.66
C GLU A 21 -8.06 -19.65 -7.39
N THR A 22 -7.67 -18.41 -7.10
CA THR A 22 -8.20 -17.68 -5.96
C THR A 22 -8.66 -16.31 -6.39
N ARG A 23 -9.58 -15.78 -5.60
CA ARG A 23 -10.11 -14.46 -5.81
C ARG A 23 -10.10 -13.66 -4.52
N THR A 24 -9.44 -12.51 -4.56
CA THR A 24 -9.43 -11.55 -3.47
C THR A 24 -10.79 -10.87 -3.35
N LEU A 25 -11.36 -10.92 -2.14
CA LEU A 25 -12.61 -10.26 -1.75
C LEU A 25 -12.35 -8.89 -1.16
N ALA A 26 -11.34 -8.82 -0.29
CA ALA A 26 -11.02 -7.60 0.41
C ALA A 26 -9.57 -7.56 0.86
N ILE A 27 -9.10 -6.34 1.05
CA ILE A 27 -7.75 -6.04 1.51
C ILE A 27 -7.88 -5.16 2.73
N ASP A 28 -7.56 -5.74 3.88
CA ASP A 28 -7.48 -5.00 5.13
C ASP A 28 -6.05 -4.48 5.28
N TYR A 29 -5.92 -3.24 5.73
CA TYR A 29 -4.62 -2.59 5.82
C TYR A 29 -4.51 -1.72 7.05
N VAL A 30 -3.28 -1.55 7.53
CA VAL A 30 -2.93 -0.58 8.56
C VAL A 30 -1.53 -0.06 8.33
N TRP A 31 -1.31 1.22 8.64
CA TRP A 31 -0.01 1.86 8.65
C TRP A 31 0.07 2.90 9.77
N GLU A 32 1.26 3.07 10.35
CA GLU A 32 1.45 3.97 11.49
C GLU A 32 1.84 5.40 11.06
N THR A 33 1.23 6.39 11.69
CA THR A 33 1.47 7.83 11.43
C THR A 33 2.52 8.47 12.34
N GLN A 34 3.01 7.74 13.36
CA GLN A 34 3.84 8.31 14.44
C GLN A 34 5.14 9.00 13.97
N LYS A 35 5.68 8.60 12.82
CA LYS A 35 6.93 9.13 12.27
C LYS A 35 6.71 10.10 11.10
N LEU A 36 5.48 10.59 10.92
CA LEU A 36 5.18 11.68 9.99
C LEU A 36 5.61 13.05 10.54
N ARG A 37 5.49 13.29 11.85
CA ARG A 37 5.89 14.54 12.53
C ARG A 37 5.27 15.78 11.84
N GLU A 38 6.07 16.81 11.60
CA GLU A 38 5.70 18.05 10.91
C GLU A 38 5.15 17.84 9.48
N TRP A 39 5.38 16.67 8.88
CA TRP A 39 4.93 16.36 7.53
C TRP A 39 3.50 15.85 7.45
N GLU A 40 2.80 15.63 8.56
CA GLU A 40 1.46 15.03 8.59
C GLU A 40 0.46 15.67 7.62
N LYS A 41 0.54 17.00 7.43
CA LYS A 41 -0.33 17.74 6.49
C LYS A 41 0.18 17.81 5.05
N HIS A 42 1.42 17.37 4.82
CA HIS A 42 2.12 17.45 3.54
C HIS A 42 2.55 16.07 3.04
N VAL A 43 1.94 15.00 3.55
CA VAL A 43 2.18 13.64 3.07
C VAL A 43 1.01 13.11 2.27
N ALA A 44 1.34 12.29 1.29
CA ALA A 44 0.39 11.41 0.63
C ALA A 44 0.89 9.97 0.81
N VAL A 45 -0.02 9.07 1.16
CA VAL A 45 0.25 7.64 1.29
C VAL A 45 -0.69 6.90 0.35
N ARG A 46 -0.14 5.94 -0.39
CA ARG A 46 -0.91 5.02 -1.22
C ARG A 46 -0.43 3.60 -1.05
N ILE A 47 -1.33 2.66 -1.26
CA ILE A 47 -1.01 1.24 -1.42
C ILE A 47 -0.96 0.97 -2.92
N VAL A 48 0.09 0.31 -3.39
CA VAL A 48 0.15 -0.24 -4.74
C VAL A 48 0.03 -1.76 -4.61
N LEU A 49 -0.99 -2.31 -5.23
CA LEU A 49 -1.24 -3.74 -5.33
C LEU A 49 -0.79 -4.21 -6.70
N THR A 50 -0.09 -5.33 -6.76
CA THR A 50 0.41 -5.91 -8.00
C THR A 50 0.08 -7.38 -8.01
N ASP A 51 -0.65 -7.80 -9.03
CA ASP A 51 -0.94 -9.19 -9.30
C ASP A 51 -0.12 -9.62 -10.52
N ALA A 52 0.89 -10.44 -10.26
CA ALA A 52 1.76 -10.97 -11.31
C ALA A 52 1.07 -12.02 -12.18
N GLU A 53 0.07 -12.74 -11.65
CA GLU A 53 -0.67 -13.78 -12.39
C GLU A 53 -1.56 -13.14 -13.46
N ASN A 54 -2.25 -12.05 -13.09
CA ASN A 54 -3.12 -11.30 -14.00
C ASN A 54 -2.41 -10.12 -14.71
N MET A 55 -1.11 -9.91 -14.44
CA MET A 55 -0.31 -8.78 -14.95
C MET A 55 -0.97 -7.41 -14.74
N GLN A 56 -1.60 -7.21 -13.58
CA GLN A 56 -2.34 -6.00 -13.26
C GLN A 56 -1.80 -5.33 -12.00
N SER A 57 -1.95 -4.00 -11.94
CA SER A 57 -1.59 -3.23 -10.78
C SER A 57 -2.62 -2.13 -10.51
N TRP A 58 -2.87 -1.89 -9.24
CA TRP A 58 -3.83 -0.91 -8.76
C TRP A 58 -3.17 -0.03 -7.70
N SER A 59 -3.53 1.25 -7.69
CA SER A 59 -3.03 2.18 -6.68
C SER A 59 -4.18 2.82 -5.94
N MET A 60 -4.07 2.91 -4.61
CA MET A 60 -5.14 3.36 -3.75
C MET A 60 -4.63 4.36 -2.74
N ALA A 61 -5.22 5.56 -2.73
CA ALA A 61 -4.88 6.57 -1.73
C ALA A 61 -5.43 6.17 -0.36
N VAL A 62 -4.55 6.13 0.65
CA VAL A 62 -4.89 5.78 2.04
C VAL A 62 -4.42 6.84 3.03
N THR A 63 -4.01 8.02 2.55
CA THR A 63 -3.50 9.13 3.37
C THR A 63 -4.41 9.48 4.55
N SER A 64 -5.72 9.57 4.30
CA SER A 64 -6.72 10.02 5.29
C SER A 64 -7.21 8.89 6.21
N ALA A 65 -6.88 7.64 5.90
CA ALA A 65 -7.31 6.47 6.65
C ALA A 65 -6.09 5.59 6.96
N PRO A 66 -5.46 5.74 8.15
CA PRO A 66 -4.33 4.91 8.55
C PRO A 66 -4.64 3.42 8.65
N SER A 67 -5.92 3.06 8.78
CA SER A 67 -6.39 1.69 8.77
C SER A 67 -7.74 1.61 8.06
N GLY A 68 -7.99 0.49 7.38
CA GLY A 68 -9.30 0.24 6.79
C GLY A 68 -9.37 -1.08 6.04
N ALA A 69 -10.49 -1.24 5.34
CA ALA A 69 -10.76 -2.37 4.48
C ALA A 69 -11.16 -1.87 3.09
N ILE A 70 -10.65 -2.53 2.07
CA ILE A 70 -10.99 -2.28 0.67
C ILE A 70 -11.76 -3.49 0.19
N ILE A 71 -13.01 -3.30 -0.20
CA ILE A 71 -13.81 -4.38 -0.81
C ILE A 71 -13.57 -4.34 -2.31
N LEU A 72 -13.11 -5.46 -2.87
CA LEU A 72 -12.88 -5.57 -4.30
C LEU A 72 -14.17 -6.00 -5.02
N PRO A 73 -14.51 -5.37 -6.15
CA PRO A 73 -15.73 -5.70 -6.88
C PRO A 73 -15.63 -7.08 -7.52
N ALA A 74 -16.78 -7.72 -7.72
CA ALA A 74 -16.90 -9.04 -8.32
C ALA A 74 -16.45 -9.11 -9.81
N SER A 75 -16.15 -7.99 -10.46
CA SER A 75 -15.56 -7.94 -11.79
C SER A 75 -14.03 -7.95 -11.80
N LEU A 76 -13.39 -7.66 -10.65
CA LEU A 76 -11.95 -7.57 -10.54
C LEU A 76 -11.38 -8.93 -10.15
N GLN A 77 -10.59 -9.51 -11.04
CA GLN A 77 -9.89 -10.78 -10.84
C GLN A 77 -8.49 -10.45 -10.32
N MET A 78 -8.34 -10.51 -8.99
CA MET A 78 -7.06 -10.35 -8.31
C MET A 78 -6.79 -11.61 -7.51
N SER A 79 -5.67 -12.24 -7.80
CA SER A 79 -5.17 -13.40 -7.09
C SER A 79 -4.88 -13.07 -5.63
N ALA A 80 -5.10 -14.04 -4.74
CA ALA A 80 -4.68 -13.93 -3.35
C ALA A 80 -3.14 -13.89 -3.22
N ASN A 81 -2.41 -14.28 -4.27
CA ASN A 81 -0.96 -14.17 -4.36
C ASN A 81 -0.46 -12.76 -4.71
N CYS A 82 -1.34 -11.75 -4.69
CA CYS A 82 -0.95 -10.38 -4.99
C CYS A 82 0.08 -9.83 -4.00
N GLN A 83 0.96 -8.98 -4.52
CA GLN A 83 1.93 -8.23 -3.75
C GLN A 83 1.38 -6.85 -3.45
N ALA A 84 1.82 -6.26 -2.35
CA ALA A 84 1.42 -4.93 -1.95
C ALA A 84 2.60 -4.11 -1.47
N VAL A 85 2.58 -2.80 -1.70
CA VAL A 85 3.59 -1.90 -1.16
C VAL A 85 2.98 -0.57 -0.76
N PHE A 86 3.37 -0.07 0.41
CA PHE A 86 3.08 1.31 0.79
C PHE A 86 4.07 2.23 0.12
N GLN A 87 3.54 3.26 -0.55
CA GLN A 87 4.33 4.35 -1.07
C GLN A 87 4.00 5.63 -0.32
N LEU A 88 5.02 6.39 0.03
CA LEU A 88 4.91 7.65 0.72
C LEU A 88 5.51 8.75 -0.15
N ARG A 89 4.80 9.87 -0.26
CA ARG A 89 5.30 11.12 -0.81
C ARG A 89 5.21 12.19 0.27
N ALA A 90 6.29 12.93 0.49
CA ALA A 90 6.33 14.02 1.46
C ALA A 90 6.69 15.33 0.78
N GLY A 91 6.02 16.42 1.16
CA GLY A 91 6.28 17.77 0.66
C GLY A 91 5.69 18.04 -0.72
N ASP A 92 5.47 19.33 -0.97
CA ASP A 92 4.84 19.84 -2.20
C ASP A 92 5.86 20.24 -3.28
N ARG A 93 7.14 20.34 -2.92
CA ARG A 93 8.24 20.73 -3.81
C ARG A 93 9.35 19.69 -3.86
N VAL A 94 10.00 19.61 -5.02
CA VAL A 94 11.15 18.76 -5.27
C VAL A 94 12.39 19.38 -4.63
N GLY A 95 13.03 18.64 -3.72
CA GLY A 95 14.24 19.05 -3.01
C GLY A 95 14.61 18.09 -1.89
N PRO A 96 15.84 18.11 -1.36
CA PRO A 96 16.24 17.23 -0.26
C PRO A 96 15.43 17.56 1.01
N LEU A 97 14.90 16.52 1.66
CA LEU A 97 14.30 16.65 2.99
C LEU A 97 15.34 16.38 4.07
N HIS A 98 15.54 17.33 5.00
CA HIS A 98 16.48 17.19 6.11
C HIS A 98 16.04 16.12 7.12
N THR A 99 14.75 16.05 7.43
CA THR A 99 14.16 15.03 8.32
C THR A 99 12.98 14.36 7.62
N PRO A 100 13.23 13.41 6.71
CA PRO A 100 12.15 12.81 5.94
C PRO A 100 11.24 11.93 6.82
N PRO A 101 9.92 11.97 6.60
CA PRO A 101 9.00 11.08 7.29
C PRO A 101 9.12 9.66 6.73
N TYR A 102 8.68 8.68 7.52
CA TYR A 102 8.58 7.28 7.09
C TYR A 102 7.45 6.57 7.83
N ILE A 103 7.04 5.41 7.31
CA ILE A 103 6.04 4.54 7.94
C ILE A 103 6.78 3.45 8.73
N PRO A 104 6.76 3.47 10.07
CA PRO A 104 7.56 2.55 10.88
C PRO A 104 6.99 1.13 10.90
N ARG A 105 5.66 0.99 10.91
CA ARG A 105 4.96 -0.30 10.84
C ARG A 105 3.77 -0.20 9.91
N HIS A 106 3.55 -1.28 9.19
CA HIS A 106 2.48 -1.43 8.22
C HIS A 106 2.20 -2.91 8.03
N SER A 107 0.94 -3.25 7.75
CA SER A 107 0.55 -4.60 7.40
C SER A 107 -0.64 -4.59 6.45
N ILE A 108 -0.77 -5.68 5.70
CA ILE A 108 -1.87 -5.96 4.79
C ILE A 108 -2.32 -7.39 5.04
N ALA A 109 -3.63 -7.58 5.12
CA ALA A 109 -4.27 -8.89 5.14
C ALA A 109 -5.18 -9.01 3.92
N VAL A 110 -5.04 -10.12 3.21
CA VAL A 110 -5.81 -10.44 2.01
C VAL A 110 -6.88 -11.45 2.39
N ARG A 111 -8.15 -11.07 2.25
CA ARG A 111 -9.29 -11.98 2.37
C ARG A 111 -9.66 -12.47 0.97
N TYR A 112 -9.71 -13.78 0.78
CA TYR A 112 -9.95 -14.40 -0.51
C TYR A 112 -10.86 -15.63 -0.39
N HIS A 113 -11.34 -16.11 -1.53
CA HIS A 113 -11.98 -17.43 -1.65
C HIS A 113 -11.41 -18.19 -2.85
N PHE A 114 -11.67 -19.50 -2.86
CA PHE A 114 -11.47 -20.36 -4.01
C PHE A 114 -12.66 -20.27 -4.98
#